data_AF-A0A2K3JJW7-F1
#
_entry.id   AF-A0A2K3JJW7-F1
#
_cell.length_a   1.000
_cell.length_b   1.000
_cell.length_c   1.000
_cell.angle_alpha   90.00
_cell.angle_beta   90.00
_cell.angle_gamma   90.00
#
_symmetry.space_group_name_H-M   'P 1'
#
loop_
_entity.id
_entity.type
_entity.pdbx_description
1 polymer ?
#
loop_
_entity_poly.entity_id
_entity_poly.type
_entity_poly.pdbx_seq_one_letter_code
_entity_poly.pdbx_strand_id
1 'polypeptide(L)' 'MRSGQIDGYDAVFISPHKFLGGPSSPGVLLMNKALYRLGSSPPSTCGGGTVNYVNGFDEK' A
#
# COMPACT_ATOMS: atom_id res chain seq x y z
N MET A 1 -8.04 1.50 -14.48
CA MET A 1 -8.64 2.29 -13.38
C MET A 1 -9.53 3.36 -14.02
N ARG A 2 -10.82 3.41 -13.68
CA ARG A 2 -11.77 4.38 -14.26
C ARG A 2 -11.76 5.68 -13.46
N SER A 3 -10.58 6.29 -13.32
CA SER A 3 -10.38 7.47 -12.47
C SER A 3 -11.35 8.59 -12.84
N GLY A 4 -11.92 9.24 -11.82
CA GLY A 4 -12.93 10.30 -11.99
C GLY A 4 -14.34 9.84 -12.38
N GLN A 5 -14.58 8.53 -12.56
CA GLN A 5 -15.93 7.98 -12.67
C GLN A 5 -16.52 7.72 -11.27
N ILE A 6 -17.84 7.82 -11.15
CA ILE A 6 -18.56 7.61 -9.88
C ILE A 6 -18.29 6.24 -9.25
N ASP A 7 -18.07 5.21 -10.07
CA ASP A 7 -17.78 3.82 -9.66
C ASP A 7 -16.33 3.41 -9.97
N GLY A 8 -15.47 4.41 -10.17
CA GLY A 8 -14.07 4.24 -10.49
C GLY A 8 -13.17 4.35 -9.27
N TYR A 9 -12.18 3.45 -9.18
CA TYR A 9 -11.11 3.60 -8.20
C TYR A 9 -9.94 4.39 -8.78
N ASP A 10 -9.41 5.29 -7.97
CA ASP A 10 -8.23 6.13 -8.25
C ASP A 10 -6.93 5.49 -7.76
N ALA A 11 -6.99 4.83 -6.60
CA ALA A 11 -5.90 4.09 -5.98
C ALA A 11 -6.43 2.86 -5.24
N VAL A 12 -5.62 1.80 -5.18
CA VAL A 12 -5.86 0.59 -4.38
C VAL A 12 -4.55 0.23 -3.68
N PHE A 13 -4.64 -0.06 -2.38
CA PHE A 13 -3.49 -0.49 -1.58
C PHE A 13 -3.77 -1.86 -0.96
N ILE A 14 -2.79 -2.77 -1.07
CA ILE A 14 -2.82 -4.08 -0.44
C ILE A 14 -1.68 -4.13 0.58
N SER A 15 -1.97 -4.66 1.76
CA SER A 15 -1.00 -4.95 2.84
C SER A 15 -0.77 -6.46 2.95
N PRO A 16 0.19 -7.05 2.19
CA PRO A 16 0.45 -8.49 2.22
C PRO A 16 0.87 -8.99 3.60
N HIS A 17 1.44 -8.12 4.46
CA HIS A 17 1.82 -8.44 5.82
C HIS A 17 0.64 -8.83 6.74
N LYS A 18 -0.61 -8.63 6.29
CA LYS A 18 -1.82 -9.14 6.95
C LYS A 18 -2.32 -10.48 6.37
N PHE A 19 -1.58 -11.02 5.41
CA PHE A 19 -1.84 -12.28 4.69
C PHE A 19 -0.53 -13.10 4.64
N LEU A 20 -0.20 -13.67 3.48
CA LEU A 20 1.00 -14.49 3.25
C LEU A 20 2.34 -13.79 3.49
N GLY A 21 2.37 -12.46 3.56
CA GLY A 21 3.62 -11.70 3.64
C GLY A 21 4.31 -11.75 5.01
N GLY A 22 3.60 -12.08 6.08
CA GLY A 22 4.16 -12.01 7.44
C GLY A 22 4.62 -10.60 7.85
N PRO A 23 5.14 -10.43 9.08
CA PRO A 23 5.64 -9.15 9.57
C PRO A 23 6.70 -8.54 8.63
N SER A 24 6.69 -7.22 8.49
CA SER A 24 7.63 -6.44 7.65
C SER A 24 7.51 -6.61 6.13
N SER A 25 6.54 -7.38 5.62
CA SER A 25 6.28 -7.41 4.16
C SER A 25 5.80 -6.05 3.62
N PRO A 26 6.40 -5.55 2.52
CA PRO A 26 6.04 -4.26 1.94
C PRO A 26 4.61 -4.28 1.39
N GLY A 27 3.96 -3.12 1.44
CA GLY A 27 2.65 -2.92 0.80
C GLY A 27 2.76 -2.76 -0.72
N VAL A 28 1.67 -3.06 -1.42
CA VAL A 28 1.54 -2.85 -2.87
C VAL A 28 0.52 -1.74 -3.10
N LEU A 29 0.97 -0.62 -3.67
CA LEU A 29 0.13 0.49 -4.11
C LEU A 29 -0.03 0.44 -5.63
N LEU A 30 -1.28 0.39 -6.10
CA LEU A 30 -1.65 0.56 -7.50
C LEU A 30 -2.49 1.84 -7.63
N MET A 31 -2.08 2.76 -8.51
CA MET A 31 -2.79 4.02 -8.71
C MET A 31 -2.82 4.44 -10.18
N ASN A 32 -3.80 5.27 -10.54
CA ASN A 32 -3.89 5.78 -11.90
C ASN A 32 -2.68 6.69 -12.20
N LYS A 33 -2.05 6.51 -13.37
CA LYS A 33 -0.92 7.33 -13.84
C LYS A 33 -1.24 8.82 -13.93
N ALA A 34 -2.50 9.19 -14.11
CA ALA A 34 -2.95 10.58 -14.11
C ALA A 34 -2.73 11.27 -12.76
N LEU A 35 -2.71 10.49 -11.66
CA LEU A 35 -2.59 11.00 -10.29
C LEU A 35 -1.15 11.21 -9.85
N TYR A 36 -0.18 10.53 -10.48
CA TYR A 36 1.22 10.68 -10.10
C TYR A 36 2.19 10.34 -11.24
N ARG A 37 3.21 11.18 -11.41
CA ARG A 37 4.23 11.09 -12.43
C ARG A 37 5.33 10.09 -12.05
N LEU A 38 4.97 8.81 -11.88
CA LEU A 38 5.91 7.75 -11.47
C LEU A 38 7.18 7.68 -12.34
N GLY A 39 7.07 7.95 -13.65
CA GLY A 39 8.20 7.88 -14.57
C GLY A 39 9.16 9.06 -14.51
N SER A 40 8.71 10.24 -14.08
CA SER A 40 9.54 11.45 -14.05
C SER A 40 9.81 12.00 -12.64
N SER A 41 9.05 11.55 -11.65
CA SER A 41 9.22 11.87 -10.24
C SER A 41 8.86 10.62 -9.43
N PRO A 42 9.72 9.59 -9.42
CA PRO A 42 9.50 8.46 -8.53
C PRO A 42 9.61 8.92 -7.08
N PRO A 43 8.90 8.28 -6.13
CA PRO A 43 9.06 8.58 -4.71
C PRO A 43 10.51 8.35 -4.30
N SER A 44 11.10 9.30 -3.57
CA SER A 44 12.51 9.26 -3.16
C SER A 44 12.80 8.19 -2.11
N THR A 45 11.79 7.70 -1.40
CA THR A 45 11.92 6.66 -0.37
C THR A 45 10.75 5.69 -0.43
N CYS A 46 11.05 4.40 -0.25
CA CYS A 46 10.03 3.39 0.00
C CYS A 46 9.33 3.70 1.34
N GLY A 47 8.00 3.85 1.35
CA GLY A 47 7.25 3.97 2.60
C GLY A 47 7.22 2.63 3.34
N GLY A 48 7.89 2.53 4.49
CA GLY A 48 7.76 1.39 5.41
C GLY A 48 6.55 1.57 6.31
N GLY A 49 5.66 0.57 6.37
CA GLY A 49 4.55 0.58 7.32
C GLY A 49 5.06 0.36 8.74
N THR A 50 4.77 1.30 9.65
CA THR A 50 5.06 1.12 11.07
C THR A 50 3.99 0.23 11.71
N VAL A 51 4.38 -0.92 12.23
CA VAL A 51 3.48 -1.81 12.97
C VAL A 51 3.56 -1.42 14.45
N ASN A 52 2.57 -0.66 14.94
CA ASN A 52 2.52 -0.24 16.35
C ASN A 52 1.80 -1.24 17.26
N TYR A 53 0.98 -2.14 16.70
CA TYR A 53 0.20 -3.10 17.46
C TYR A 53 -0.25 -4.27 16.57
N VAL A 54 -0.04 -5.50 17.03
CA VAL A 54 -0.43 -6.72 16.30
C VAL A 54 -1.58 -7.43 17.02
N ASN A 55 -1.42 -7.69 18.33
CA ASN A 55 -2.46 -8.13 19.25
C ASN A 55 -1.94 -7.96 20.71
N GLY A 56 -2.78 -8.28 21.71
CA GLY A 56 -2.45 -8.20 23.14
C GLY A 56 -2.06 -9.54 23.78
N PHE A 57 -1.68 -10.55 22.98
CA PHE A 57 -1.32 -11.87 23.48
C PHE A 57 0.19 -12.08 23.34
N ASP A 58 0.83 -12.53 24.42
CA ASP A 58 2.21 -13.06 24.37
C ASP A 58 2.13 -14.47 23.79
N GLU A 59 2.58 -14.65 22.54
CA GLU A 59 2.82 -16.00 22.00
C GLU A 59 4.20 -16.46 22.47
N LYS A 60 4.21 -17.53 23.26
CA LYS A 60 5.39 -18.15 23.88
C LYS A 60 5.99 -19.22 22.98
#